data_AF-A0A0G0TJ17-F1
#
_entry.id   AF-A0A0G0TJ17-F1
#
_cell.length_a   1.000
_cell.length_b   1.000
_cell.length_c   1.000
_cell.angle_alpha   90.00
_cell.angle_beta   90.00
_cell.angle_gamma   90.00
#
_symmetry.space_group_name_H-M   'P 1'
#
loop_
_entity.id
_entity.type
_entity.pdbx_description
1 polymer ?
#
loop_
_entity_poly.entity_id
_entity_poly.type
_entity_poly.pdbx_seq_one_letter_code
_entity_poly.pdbx_strand_id
1 'polypeptide(L)'
;MTEDRSEIPKPHEYYLELARTLPKLPIDDPGVQEVITARKRGEHHIPEGWGPYGNTFFILFDGLRMDRSSPRFQKSLQRRYVEEVEALGEPWRRFLSENKDLLEEIDEAFEANNPYWELEDYALHLANTRQFDKHAELDKATGHPLGLNAVQQAAWARMNPLLERAGHGMQAVGINPMRFG
;
A
#
# COMPACT_ATOMS: atom_id res chain seq x y z
N MET A 1 -13.80 -21.18 -1.82
CA MET A 1 -14.36 -20.71 -3.11
C MET A 1 -13.40 -19.69 -3.67
N THR A 2 -12.75 -20.03 -4.77
CA THR A 2 -11.81 -19.20 -5.53
C THR A 2 -12.60 -18.10 -6.23
N GLU A 3 -12.44 -16.85 -5.80
CA GLU A 3 -13.10 -15.71 -6.45
C GLU A 3 -12.31 -15.27 -7.69
N ASP A 4 -13.11 -15.05 -8.73
CA ASP A 4 -12.81 -14.83 -10.14
C ASP A 4 -12.05 -13.52 -10.37
N ARG A 5 -10.75 -13.61 -10.67
CA ARG A 5 -9.93 -12.58 -11.32
C ARG A 5 -9.93 -12.85 -12.84
N SER A 6 -11.05 -12.69 -13.53
CA SER A 6 -11.07 -12.71 -15.01
C SER A 6 -10.82 -11.33 -15.62
N GLU A 7 -9.92 -10.54 -15.04
CA GLU A 7 -8.94 -9.88 -15.89
C GLU A 7 -7.87 -10.93 -16.15
N ILE A 8 -7.70 -11.34 -17.42
CA ILE A 8 -6.58 -12.20 -17.81
C ILE A 8 -5.34 -11.60 -17.14
N PRO A 9 -4.70 -12.29 -16.16
CA PRO A 9 -3.54 -11.73 -15.49
C PRO A 9 -2.57 -11.38 -16.61
N LYS A 10 -2.17 -10.10 -16.65
CA LYS A 10 -1.25 -9.61 -17.68
C LYS A 10 -0.05 -10.57 -17.76
N PRO A 11 0.58 -10.73 -18.93
CA PRO A 11 1.70 -11.66 -19.07
C PRO A 11 2.77 -11.41 -18.01
N HIS A 12 3.51 -12.45 -17.61
CA HIS A 12 4.56 -12.31 -16.59
C HIS A 12 5.54 -11.18 -16.93
N GLU A 13 5.85 -11.04 -18.22
CA GLU A 13 6.70 -10.01 -18.81
C GLU A 13 6.24 -8.59 -18.51
N TYR A 14 4.93 -8.34 -18.41
CA TYR A 14 4.39 -7.04 -18.00
C TYR A 14 4.84 -6.69 -16.59
N TYR A 15 4.73 -7.63 -15.66
CA TYR A 15 5.12 -7.42 -14.26
C TYR A 15 6.63 -7.34 -14.08
N LEU A 16 7.41 -8.06 -14.90
CA LEU A 16 8.86 -7.88 -14.96
C LEU A 16 9.23 -6.46 -15.38
N GLU A 17 8.51 -5.89 -16.34
CA GLU A 17 8.74 -4.51 -16.78
C GLU A 17 8.32 -3.48 -15.72
N LEU A 18 7.20 -3.69 -15.03
CA LEU A 18 6.84 -2.88 -13.87
C LEU A 18 7.93 -2.94 -12.80
N ALA A 19 8.40 -4.13 -12.43
CA ALA A 19 9.46 -4.30 -11.44
C ALA A 19 10.74 -3.54 -11.83
N ARG A 20 11.11 -3.50 -13.11
CA ARG A 20 12.26 -2.73 -13.62
C ARG A 20 12.04 -1.22 -13.57
N THR A 21 10.86 -0.75 -13.94
CA THR A 21 10.61 0.68 -14.20
C THR A 21 10.09 1.45 -13.00
N LEU A 22 9.45 0.78 -12.04
CA LEU A 22 8.87 1.47 -10.90
C LEU A 22 9.92 2.14 -10.00
N PRO A 23 9.58 3.25 -9.34
CA PRO A 23 10.45 3.87 -8.35
C PRO A 23 10.89 2.86 -7.28
N LYS A 24 12.14 2.97 -6.87
CA LYS A 24 12.77 2.14 -5.84
C LYS A 24 13.45 3.06 -4.84
N LEU A 25 13.65 2.59 -3.62
CA LEU A 25 14.55 3.28 -2.70
C LEU A 25 15.95 3.41 -3.32
N PRO A 26 16.66 4.53 -3.07
CA PRO A 26 18.06 4.66 -3.46
C PRO A 26 18.92 3.59 -2.79
N ILE A 27 19.87 3.02 -3.53
CA ILE A 27 20.77 1.97 -2.99
C ILE A 27 21.63 2.52 -1.86
N ASP A 28 21.96 3.80 -1.89
CA ASP A 28 22.74 4.53 -0.90
C ASP A 28 21.91 5.05 0.28
N ASP A 29 20.60 4.79 0.32
CA ASP A 29 19.78 5.08 1.49
C ASP A 29 20.33 4.36 2.74
N PRO A 30 20.50 5.06 3.88
CA PRO A 30 21.04 4.47 5.10
C PRO A 30 20.28 3.23 5.58
N GLY A 31 18.95 3.22 5.46
CA GLY A 31 18.13 2.07 5.83
C GLY A 31 18.33 0.89 4.89
N VAL A 32 18.59 1.14 3.60
CA VAL A 32 18.99 0.07 2.66
C VAL A 32 20.32 -0.55 3.06
N GLN A 33 21.31 0.26 3.43
CA GLN A 33 22.62 -0.22 3.89
C GLN A 33 22.54 -1.00 5.19
N GLU A 34 21.67 -0.58 6.11
CA GLU A 34 21.38 -1.29 7.36
C GLU A 34 20.81 -2.68 7.08
N VAL A 35 19.79 -2.78 6.22
CA VAL A 35 19.18 -4.07 5.86
C VAL A 35 20.18 -5.00 5.16
N ILE A 36 20.99 -4.48 4.25
CA ILE A 36 22.06 -5.26 3.59
C ILE A 36 23.04 -5.80 4.62
N THR A 37 23.42 -4.98 5.61
CA THR A 37 24.36 -5.35 6.66
C THR A 37 23.77 -6.39 7.60
N ALA A 38 22.51 -6.24 8.02
CA ALA A 38 21.79 -7.20 8.83
C ALA A 38 21.68 -8.56 8.12
N ARG A 39 21.28 -8.58 6.83
CA ARG A 39 21.18 -9.81 6.03
C ARG A 39 22.51 -10.56 5.94
N LYS A 40 23.64 -9.85 5.81
CA LYS A 40 24.99 -10.45 5.82
C LYS A 40 25.32 -11.13 7.15
N ARG A 41 24.67 -10.73 8.24
CA ARG A 41 24.82 -11.35 9.58
C ARG A 41 23.82 -12.48 9.84
N GLY A 42 22.94 -12.78 8.88
CA GLY A 42 21.84 -13.74 9.06
C GLY A 42 20.65 -13.16 9.83
N GLU A 43 20.59 -11.85 10.00
CA GLU A 43 19.49 -11.15 10.67
C GLU A 43 18.42 -10.78 9.64
N HIS A 44 17.15 -11.00 10.01
CA HIS A 44 16.00 -10.57 9.25
C HIS A 44 15.37 -9.37 9.97
N HIS A 45 15.96 -8.18 9.78
CA HIS A 45 15.45 -6.93 10.32
C HIS A 45 14.80 -6.10 9.20
N ILE A 46 13.63 -5.52 9.50
CA ILE A 46 13.00 -4.47 8.70
C ILE A 46 13.10 -3.20 9.55
N PRO A 47 13.73 -2.12 9.05
CA PRO A 47 13.88 -0.89 9.78
C PRO A 47 12.52 -0.33 10.22
N GLU A 48 12.51 0.32 11.37
CA GLU A 48 11.30 0.99 11.86
C GLU A 48 10.87 2.09 10.87
N GLY A 49 9.56 2.22 10.63
CA GLY A 49 9.01 3.19 9.65
C GLY A 49 8.98 2.69 8.20
N TRP A 50 9.46 1.48 7.92
CA TRP A 50 9.36 0.83 6.60
C TRP A 50 8.03 0.07 6.38
N GLY A 51 7.08 0.24 7.30
CA GLY A 51 5.72 -0.26 7.17
C GLY A 51 4.74 0.85 6.80
N PRO A 52 3.50 0.50 6.41
CA PRO A 52 2.44 1.49 6.27
C PRO A 52 2.20 2.20 7.60
N TYR A 53 2.20 3.53 7.60
CA TYR A 53 1.74 4.31 8.74
C TYR A 53 0.28 3.98 9.01
N GLY A 54 0.00 3.41 10.18
CA GLY A 54 -1.34 3.03 10.61
C GLY A 54 -2.10 2.26 9.53
N ASN A 55 -1.72 1.01 9.23
CA ASN A 55 -2.24 0.15 8.15
C ASN A 55 -3.75 0.29 7.85
N THR A 56 -4.55 0.56 8.88
CA THR A 56 -5.99 0.78 8.77
C THR A 56 -6.45 2.07 8.08
N PHE A 57 -5.62 3.11 8.07
CA PHE A 57 -5.88 4.36 7.33
C PHE A 57 -5.84 4.15 5.83
N PHE A 58 -4.83 3.42 5.36
CA PHE A 58 -4.74 3.06 3.95
C PHE A 58 -5.97 2.29 3.50
N ILE A 59 -6.42 1.30 4.29
CA ILE A 59 -7.62 0.50 3.99
C ILE A 59 -8.87 1.38 3.95
N LEU A 60 -9.00 2.38 4.83
CA LEU A 60 -10.11 3.31 4.79
C LEU A 60 -10.12 4.11 3.48
N PHE A 61 -9.01 4.75 3.12
CA PHE A 61 -8.94 5.60 1.93
C PHE A 61 -9.06 4.80 0.62
N ASP A 62 -8.47 3.61 0.56
CA ASP A 62 -8.71 2.64 -0.52
C ASP A 62 -10.21 2.33 -0.62
N GLY A 63 -10.86 2.05 0.50
CA GLY A 63 -12.30 1.79 0.58
C GLY A 63 -13.20 2.93 0.10
N LEU A 64 -12.82 4.18 0.37
CA LEU A 64 -13.57 5.36 -0.08
C LEU A 64 -13.58 5.50 -1.61
N ARG A 65 -12.56 4.95 -2.29
CA ARG A 65 -12.40 4.99 -3.75
C ARG A 65 -13.10 3.82 -4.46
N MET A 66 -13.52 2.79 -3.72
CA MET A 66 -14.16 1.61 -4.30
C MET A 66 -15.61 1.88 -4.71
N ASP A 67 -16.04 1.25 -5.80
CA ASP A 67 -17.47 1.18 -6.14
C ASP A 67 -18.23 0.42 -5.05
N ARG A 68 -19.14 1.15 -4.38
CA ARG A 68 -19.96 0.63 -3.28
C ARG A 68 -20.87 -0.50 -3.71
N SER A 69 -21.27 -0.56 -4.97
CA SER A 69 -22.14 -1.63 -5.49
C SER A 69 -21.37 -2.92 -5.80
N SER A 70 -20.03 -2.86 -5.85
CA SER A 70 -19.21 -4.01 -6.22
C SER A 70 -19.25 -5.12 -5.15
N PRO A 71 -19.34 -6.41 -5.56
CA PRO A 71 -19.23 -7.54 -4.62
C PRO A 71 -17.94 -7.53 -3.80
N ARG A 72 -16.85 -7.00 -4.38
CA ARG A 72 -15.55 -6.82 -3.72
C ARG A 72 -15.70 -5.89 -2.52
N PHE A 73 -16.26 -4.69 -2.71
CA PHE A 73 -16.51 -3.77 -1.60
C PHE A 73 -17.41 -4.43 -0.54
N GLN A 74 -18.49 -5.08 -0.98
CA GLN A 74 -19.49 -5.65 -0.07
C GLN A 74 -18.95 -6.71 0.90
N LYS A 75 -17.86 -7.40 0.56
CA LYS A 75 -17.22 -8.45 1.39
C LYS A 75 -15.87 -8.03 1.99
N SER A 76 -15.46 -6.79 1.79
CA SER A 76 -14.12 -6.31 2.14
C SER A 76 -14.03 -5.73 3.56
N LEU A 77 -12.81 -5.71 4.11
CA LEU A 77 -12.52 -4.96 5.33
C LEU A 77 -12.70 -3.45 5.11
N GLN A 78 -12.39 -2.97 3.91
CA GLN A 78 -12.60 -1.59 3.46
C GLN A 78 -14.02 -1.10 3.76
N ARG A 79 -15.05 -1.88 3.41
CA ARG A 79 -16.45 -1.52 3.68
C ARG A 79 -16.71 -1.24 5.16
N ARG A 80 -16.23 -2.12 6.04
CA ARG A 80 -16.42 -1.97 7.49
C ARG A 80 -15.85 -0.63 7.97
N TYR A 81 -14.63 -0.30 7.53
CA TYR A 81 -13.99 0.96 7.92
C TYR A 81 -14.73 2.18 7.45
N VAL A 82 -15.21 2.13 6.21
CA VAL A 82 -15.96 3.24 5.64
C VAL A 82 -17.30 3.43 6.36
N GLU A 83 -18.04 2.35 6.63
CA GLU A 83 -19.29 2.42 7.41
C GLU A 83 -19.04 2.96 8.82
N GLU A 84 -17.94 2.56 9.47
CA GLU A 84 -17.57 3.03 10.82
C GLU A 84 -17.27 4.54 10.86
N VAL A 85 -16.57 5.10 9.86
CA VAL A 85 -16.31 6.55 9.82
C VAL A 85 -17.53 7.36 9.43
N GLU A 86 -18.35 6.85 8.49
CA GLU A 86 -19.58 7.53 8.06
C GLU A 86 -20.60 7.62 9.21
N ALA A 87 -20.65 6.60 10.07
CA ALA A 87 -21.50 6.59 11.27
C ALA A 87 -21.13 7.67 12.30
N LEU A 88 -19.95 8.28 12.22
CA LEU A 88 -19.56 9.39 13.11
C LEU A 88 -20.35 10.66 12.80
N GLY A 89 -20.86 10.83 11.58
CA GLY A 89 -21.68 11.97 11.19
C GLY A 89 -20.89 13.28 11.12
N GLU A 90 -21.15 14.21 12.04
CA GLU A 90 -20.64 15.59 11.94
C GLU A 90 -19.10 15.71 12.04
N PRO A 91 -18.40 15.03 12.96
CA PRO A 91 -16.94 14.96 12.94
C PRO A 91 -16.37 14.52 11.59
N TRP A 92 -16.96 13.51 10.96
CA TRP A 92 -16.48 13.02 9.66
C TRP A 92 -16.70 14.05 8.55
N ARG A 93 -17.88 14.68 8.50
CA ARG A 93 -18.14 15.78 7.54
C ARG A 93 -17.16 16.95 7.72
N ARG A 94 -16.85 17.32 8.97
CA ARG A 94 -15.85 18.36 9.25
C ARG A 94 -14.47 17.96 8.77
N PHE A 95 -14.01 16.75 9.08
CA PHE A 95 -12.73 16.25 8.57
C PHE A 95 -12.64 16.37 7.05
N LEU A 96 -13.65 15.87 6.33
CA LEU A 96 -13.69 15.91 4.87
C LEU A 96 -13.62 17.36 4.34
N SER A 97 -14.34 18.29 4.98
CA SER A 97 -14.36 19.69 4.55
C SER A 97 -13.07 20.45 4.87
N GLU A 98 -12.47 20.21 6.04
CA GLU A 98 -11.29 20.91 6.52
C GLU A 98 -9.99 20.37 5.87
N ASN A 99 -10.03 19.17 5.28
CA ASN A 99 -8.87 18.49 4.70
C ASN A 99 -9.03 18.17 3.21
N LYS A 100 -9.91 18.87 2.49
CA LYS A 100 -10.22 18.59 1.08
C LYS A 100 -8.97 18.46 0.19
N ASP A 101 -8.05 19.44 0.28
CA ASP A 101 -6.84 19.46 -0.54
C ASP A 101 -5.92 18.27 -0.22
N LEU A 102 -5.81 17.90 1.06
CA LEU A 102 -5.04 16.72 1.48
C LEU A 102 -5.67 15.42 0.95
N LEU A 103 -7.00 15.33 0.90
CA LEU A 103 -7.69 14.16 0.34
C LEU A 103 -7.42 14.02 -1.17
N GLU A 104 -7.37 15.15 -1.89
CA GLU A 104 -6.97 15.17 -3.30
C GLU A 104 -5.51 14.72 -3.47
N GLU A 105 -4.58 15.20 -2.64
CA GLU A 105 -3.18 14.73 -2.63
C GLU A 105 -3.07 13.22 -2.38
N ILE A 106 -3.89 12.68 -1.46
CA ILE A 106 -3.96 11.25 -1.17
C ILE A 106 -4.46 10.48 -2.40
N ASP A 107 -5.54 10.95 -3.03
CA ASP A 107 -6.11 10.32 -4.23
C ASP A 107 -5.11 10.28 -5.39
N GLU A 108 -4.37 11.37 -5.62
CA GLU A 108 -3.31 11.43 -6.61
C GLU A 108 -2.16 10.46 -6.29
N ALA A 109 -1.78 10.34 -5.01
CA ALA A 109 -0.76 9.40 -4.58
C ALA A 109 -1.21 7.94 -4.75
N PHE A 110 -2.49 7.64 -4.55
CA PHE A 110 -3.06 6.32 -4.82
C PHE A 110 -2.97 5.97 -6.31
N GLU A 111 -3.37 6.88 -7.19
CA GLU A 111 -3.27 6.69 -8.65
C GLU A 111 -1.81 6.52 -9.10
N ALA A 112 -0.91 7.36 -8.61
CA ALA A 112 0.52 7.29 -8.93
C ALA A 112 1.17 5.99 -8.46
N ASN A 113 0.68 5.41 -7.37
CA ASN A 113 1.16 4.14 -6.82
C ASN A 113 0.37 2.91 -7.32
N ASN A 114 -0.68 3.08 -8.16
CA ASN A 114 -1.47 1.97 -8.68
C ASN A 114 -0.65 0.85 -9.35
N PRO A 115 0.39 1.16 -10.16
CA PRO A 115 1.25 0.13 -10.72
C PRO A 115 2.02 -0.70 -9.66
N TYR A 116 2.33 -0.11 -8.51
CA TYR A 116 2.93 -0.84 -7.39
C TYR A 116 1.92 -1.80 -6.75
N TRP A 117 0.69 -1.34 -6.49
CA TRP A 117 -0.36 -2.21 -5.93
C TRP A 117 -0.66 -3.39 -6.84
N GLU A 118 -0.67 -3.16 -8.16
CA GLU A 118 -0.78 -4.22 -9.16
C GLU A 118 0.39 -5.22 -9.11
N LEU A 119 1.63 -4.73 -8.96
CA LEU A 119 2.81 -5.57 -8.82
C LEU A 119 2.78 -6.41 -7.52
N GLU A 120 2.35 -5.82 -6.41
CA GLU A 120 2.18 -6.51 -5.12
C GLU A 120 1.09 -7.59 -5.20
N ASP A 121 -0.05 -7.28 -5.81
CA ASP A 121 -1.14 -8.24 -6.03
C ASP A 121 -0.71 -9.45 -6.87
N TYR A 122 0.19 -9.23 -7.82
CA TYR A 122 0.77 -10.29 -8.63
C TYR A 122 1.82 -11.11 -7.86
N ALA A 123 2.70 -10.45 -7.09
CA ALA A 123 3.66 -11.14 -6.24
C ALA A 123 2.97 -12.04 -5.21
N LEU A 124 1.90 -11.55 -4.57
CA LEU A 124 1.06 -12.33 -3.67
C LEU A 124 0.39 -13.51 -4.38
N HIS A 125 -0.10 -13.31 -5.61
CA HIS A 125 -0.65 -14.39 -6.43
C HIS A 125 0.40 -15.49 -6.71
N LEU A 126 1.63 -15.11 -7.08
CA LEU A 126 2.72 -16.07 -7.31
C LEU A 126 3.06 -16.85 -6.04
N ALA A 127 3.12 -16.18 -4.88
CA ALA A 127 3.36 -16.84 -3.59
C ALA A 127 2.24 -17.83 -3.22
N ASN A 128 0.98 -17.40 -3.35
CA ASN A 128 -0.19 -18.23 -3.03
C ASN A 128 -0.33 -19.44 -3.97
N THR A 129 0.06 -19.28 -5.24
CA THR A 129 0.08 -20.36 -6.23
C THR A 129 1.39 -21.15 -6.24
N ARG A 130 2.31 -20.86 -5.31
CA ARG A 130 3.61 -21.53 -5.14
C ARG A 130 4.50 -21.46 -6.40
N GLN A 131 4.33 -20.43 -7.23
CA GLN A 131 5.19 -20.15 -8.38
C GLN A 131 6.45 -19.38 -7.94
N PHE A 132 7.25 -20.01 -7.07
CA PHE A 132 8.40 -19.35 -6.43
C PHE A 132 9.50 -18.93 -7.40
N ASP A 133 9.70 -19.67 -8.50
CA ASP A 133 10.69 -19.31 -9.52
C ASP A 133 10.35 -17.97 -10.18
N LYS A 134 9.09 -17.79 -10.59
CA LYS A 134 8.59 -16.51 -11.13
C LYS A 134 8.63 -15.40 -10.10
N HIS A 135 8.36 -15.71 -8.83
CA HIS A 135 8.49 -14.71 -7.77
C HIS A 135 9.95 -14.27 -7.60
N ALA A 136 10.91 -15.19 -7.69
CA ALA A 136 12.33 -14.87 -7.64
C ALA A 136 12.82 -14.12 -8.88
N GLU A 137 12.28 -14.42 -10.07
CA GLU A 137 12.52 -13.64 -11.29
C GLU A 137 12.02 -12.20 -11.14
N LEU A 138 10.82 -12.02 -10.59
CA LEU A 138 10.22 -10.72 -10.32
C LEU A 138 11.07 -9.89 -9.35
N ASP A 139 11.53 -10.53 -8.27
CA ASP A 139 12.41 -9.90 -7.28
C ASP A 139 13.74 -9.44 -7.90
N LYS A 140 14.37 -10.31 -8.72
CA LYS A 140 15.59 -9.99 -9.46
C LYS A 140 15.41 -8.89 -10.50
N ALA A 141 14.25 -8.83 -11.16
CA ALA A 141 13.96 -7.86 -12.21
C ALA A 141 13.99 -6.42 -11.68
N THR A 142 13.81 -6.21 -10.38
CA THR A 142 13.99 -4.89 -9.75
C THR A 142 15.43 -4.37 -9.86
N GLY A 143 16.43 -5.24 -10.07
CA GLY A 143 17.85 -4.84 -10.08
C GLY A 143 18.32 -4.24 -8.76
N HIS A 144 17.58 -4.43 -7.65
CA HIS A 144 17.86 -3.83 -6.36
C HIS A 144 18.21 -4.91 -5.31
N PRO A 145 19.19 -4.69 -4.40
CA PRO A 145 19.57 -5.68 -3.38
C PRO A 145 18.44 -6.10 -2.43
N LEU A 146 17.41 -5.25 -2.32
CA LEU A 146 16.21 -5.52 -1.53
C LEU A 146 15.04 -6.07 -2.34
N GLY A 147 15.20 -6.22 -3.66
CA GLY A 147 14.16 -6.78 -4.49
C GLY A 147 12.89 -5.94 -4.51
N LEU A 148 11.74 -6.61 -4.49
CA LEU A 148 10.42 -5.99 -4.43
C LEU A 148 10.21 -5.10 -3.20
N ASN A 149 10.92 -5.38 -2.09
CA ASN A 149 10.82 -4.53 -0.90
C ASN A 149 11.24 -3.09 -1.20
N ALA A 150 12.23 -2.85 -2.09
CA ALA A 150 12.62 -1.48 -2.41
C ALA A 150 11.55 -0.71 -3.20
N VAL A 151 10.75 -1.41 -4.00
CA VAL A 151 9.60 -0.81 -4.70
C VAL A 151 8.50 -0.50 -3.69
N GLN A 152 8.19 -1.45 -2.80
CA GLN A 152 7.23 -1.26 -1.72
C GLN A 152 7.58 -0.06 -0.83
N GLN A 153 8.84 0.05 -0.41
CA GLN A 153 9.26 1.16 0.42
C GLN A 153 9.17 2.51 -0.29
N ALA A 154 9.49 2.57 -1.58
CA ALA A 154 9.35 3.80 -2.34
C ALA A 154 7.89 4.27 -2.45
N ALA A 155 6.94 3.33 -2.57
CA ALA A 155 5.52 3.64 -2.55
C ALA A 155 5.06 4.14 -1.17
N TRP A 156 5.45 3.47 -0.09
CA TRP A 156 5.11 3.90 1.28
C TRP A 156 5.77 5.21 1.69
N ALA A 157 6.99 5.49 1.23
CA ALA A 157 7.64 6.78 1.48
C ALA A 157 6.85 7.98 0.93
N ARG A 158 6.06 7.77 -0.13
CA ARG A 158 5.15 8.79 -0.68
C ARG A 158 3.82 8.84 0.07
N MET A 159 3.29 7.68 0.45
CA MET A 159 1.96 7.57 1.04
C MET A 159 1.94 7.91 2.54
N ASN A 160 2.93 7.45 3.30
CA ASN A 160 2.98 7.59 4.77
C ASN A 160 2.86 9.05 5.26
N PRO A 161 3.57 10.05 4.69
CA PRO A 161 3.43 11.43 5.14
C PRO A 161 2.00 11.99 4.95
N LEU A 162 1.32 11.56 3.89
CA LEU A 162 -0.06 11.99 3.62
C LEU A 162 -1.04 11.32 4.60
N LEU A 163 -0.85 10.02 4.87
CA LEU A 163 -1.64 9.29 5.85
C LEU A 163 -1.45 9.82 7.27
N GLU A 164 -0.22 10.23 7.63
CA GLU A 164 0.08 10.86 8.92
C GLU A 164 -0.61 12.22 9.06
N ARG A 165 -0.54 13.07 8.04
CA ARG A 165 -1.29 14.34 7.98
C ARG A 165 -2.80 14.10 8.13
N ALA A 166 -3.33 13.07 7.46
CA ALA A 166 -4.74 12.73 7.56
C ALA A 166 -5.11 12.23 8.97
N GLY A 167 -4.23 11.45 9.60
CA GLY A 167 -4.36 11.03 11.00
C GLY A 167 -4.47 12.22 11.94
N HIS A 168 -3.62 13.23 11.78
CA HIS A 168 -3.71 14.47 12.55
C HIS A 168 -4.98 15.27 12.26
N GLY A 169 -5.41 15.35 10.99
CA GLY A 169 -6.68 15.98 10.61
C GLY A 169 -7.89 15.29 11.28
N MET A 170 -7.90 13.95 11.34
CA MET A 170 -8.94 13.19 12.03
C MET A 170 -8.92 13.47 13.54
N GLN A 171 -7.75 13.53 14.17
CA GLN A 171 -7.62 13.88 15.59
C GLN A 171 -8.16 15.30 15.89
N ALA A 172 -7.91 16.28 15.01
CA ALA A 172 -8.33 17.67 15.20
C ALA A 172 -9.85 17.84 15.28
N VAL A 173 -10.62 16.95 14.64
CA VAL A 173 -12.09 16.93 14.70
C VAL A 173 -12.64 15.90 15.70
N GLY A 174 -11.78 15.28 16.51
CA GLY A 174 -12.18 14.34 17.56
C GLY A 174 -12.37 12.89 17.09
N ILE A 175 -11.84 12.52 15.92
CA ILE A 175 -11.85 11.14 15.43
C ILE A 175 -10.52 10.48 15.84
N ASN A 176 -10.59 9.35 16.55
CA ASN A 176 -9.39 8.59 16.89
C ASN A 176 -8.92 7.76 15.68
N PRO A 177 -7.77 8.08 15.06
CA PRO A 177 -7.26 7.36 13.91
C PRO A 177 -6.91 5.89 14.22
N MET A 178 -6.55 5.58 15.46
CA MET A 178 -6.16 4.23 15.86
C MET A 178 -7.35 3.33 16.19
N ARG A 179 -8.59 3.86 16.19
CA ARG A 179 -9.80 3.08 16.53
C ARG A 179 -10.11 2.00 15.49
N PHE A 180 -9.56 2.14 14.29
CA PHE A 180 -9.81 1.25 13.17
C PHE A 180 -8.84 0.03 13.18
N GLY A 181 -7.70 0.12 13.87
CA GLY A 181 -6.69 -0.95 13.98
C GLY A 181 -7.11 -2.17 14.80
#